data_AF-A0A537DNH3-F1
#
_entry.id   AF-A0A537DNH3-F1
#
_cell.length_a   1.000
_cell.length_b   1.000
_cell.length_c   1.000
_cell.angle_alpha   90.00
_cell.angle_beta   90.00
_cell.angle_gamma   90.00
#
_symmetry.space_group_name_H-M   'P 1'
#
loop_
_entity.id
_entity.type
_entity.pdbx_description
1 polymer ?
#
loop_
_entity_poly.entity_id
_entity_poly.type
_entity_poly.pdbx_seq_one_letter_code
_entity_poly.pdbx_strand_id
1 'polypeptide(L)'
;MTTSKATNNGRRSRPVARAALILSACLFSTQAAAFASAPYFPLPDGATWTYNVSDGTTSSTETRTVAGTRSFNGAQVKIIRDQAGNENYFTNDDAGVRVHGALFVDPVNGNETDTYSPPVPFASRDSIIGTQVPGSGSA
;
A
#
# COMPACT_ATOMS: atom_id res chain seq x y z
N MET A 1 10.11 -66.66 52.35
CA MET A 1 9.79 -65.51 53.21
C MET A 1 9.85 -64.26 52.33
N THR A 2 8.69 -63.65 52.09
CA THR A 2 8.35 -62.24 51.70
C THR A 2 9.54 -61.29 51.45
N THR A 3 9.62 -60.34 50.50
CA THR A 3 8.77 -59.68 49.46
C THR A 3 9.71 -58.67 48.78
N SER A 4 9.60 -58.25 47.52
CA SER A 4 8.75 -57.13 47.08
C SER A 4 9.06 -56.79 45.62
N LYS A 5 8.01 -56.56 44.84
CA LYS A 5 8.02 -56.14 43.44
C LYS A 5 7.86 -54.62 43.40
N ALA A 6 8.86 -53.88 42.94
CA ALA A 6 8.73 -52.44 42.70
C ALA A 6 8.51 -52.19 41.21
N THR A 7 7.24 -52.08 40.82
CA THR A 7 6.82 -51.51 39.54
C THR A 7 6.94 -49.99 39.65
N ASN A 8 7.86 -49.35 38.93
CA ASN A 8 7.86 -47.90 38.81
C ASN A 8 7.21 -47.50 37.48
N ASN A 9 5.88 -47.35 37.53
CA ASN A 9 5.08 -46.79 36.47
C ASN A 9 5.18 -45.26 36.51
N GLY A 10 5.54 -44.68 35.36
CA GLY A 10 5.07 -43.38 34.88
C GLY A 10 5.19 -42.18 35.81
N ARG A 11 6.16 -41.29 35.54
CA ARG A 11 6.01 -39.90 35.93
C ARG A 11 6.52 -38.90 34.88
N ARG A 12 5.55 -38.45 34.09
CA ARG A 12 5.30 -37.05 33.70
C ARG A 12 6.34 -36.38 32.80
N SER A 13 6.24 -36.68 31.51
CA SER A 13 6.52 -35.73 30.42
C SER A 13 5.60 -34.51 30.53
N ARG A 14 6.01 -33.47 31.25
CA ARG A 14 5.22 -32.23 31.44
C ARG A 14 5.89 -30.88 31.17
N PRO A 15 7.17 -30.74 30.76
CA PRO A 15 7.68 -29.43 30.34
C PRO A 15 7.51 -29.14 28.83
N VAL A 16 7.53 -30.17 27.98
CA VAL A 16 7.55 -29.99 26.50
C VAL A 16 6.22 -29.47 25.95
N ALA A 17 5.09 -29.93 26.49
CA ALA A 17 3.77 -29.53 26.00
C ALA A 17 3.45 -28.04 26.24
N ARG A 18 4.00 -27.43 27.31
CA ARG A 18 3.81 -25.99 27.60
C ARG A 18 4.70 -25.10 26.73
N ALA A 19 5.94 -25.53 26.46
CA ALA A 19 6.84 -24.82 25.55
C ALA A 19 6.30 -24.85 24.10
N ALA A 20 5.73 -25.97 23.66
CA ALA A 20 5.13 -26.10 22.33
C ALA A 20 3.88 -25.22 22.14
N LEU A 21 3.07 -25.02 23.20
CA LEU A 21 1.88 -24.17 23.15
C LEU A 21 2.24 -22.68 23.05
N ILE A 22 3.27 -22.23 23.79
CA ILE A 22 3.74 -20.84 23.74
C ILE A 22 4.43 -20.55 22.40
N LEU A 23 5.25 -21.49 21.89
CA LEU A 23 5.90 -21.35 20.60
C LEU A 23 4.90 -21.35 19.43
N SER A 24 3.80 -22.10 19.54
CA SER A 24 2.70 -22.06 18.54
C SER A 24 1.94 -20.74 18.57
N ALA A 25 1.75 -20.11 19.73
CA ALA A 25 1.05 -18.83 19.85
C ALA A 25 1.85 -17.65 19.25
N CYS A 26 3.18 -17.73 19.21
CA CYS A 26 4.02 -16.69 18.59
C CYS A 26 4.17 -16.84 17.06
N LEU A 27 3.77 -17.99 16.49
CA LEU A 27 3.83 -18.25 15.04
C LEU A 27 2.58 -17.78 14.29
N PHE A 28 1.52 -17.39 15.01
CA PHE A 28 0.37 -16.69 14.44
C PHE A 28 0.58 -15.19 14.59
N SER A 29 1.47 -14.63 13.77
CA SER A 29 1.41 -13.20 13.48
C SER A 29 0.05 -12.96 12.82
N THR A 30 -0.92 -12.48 13.60
CA THR A 30 -2.23 -12.07 13.09
C THR A 30 -1.99 -10.90 12.15
N GLN A 31 -2.00 -11.16 10.85
CA GLN A 31 -1.92 -10.12 9.85
C GLN A 31 -3.06 -9.13 10.10
N ALA A 32 -2.76 -7.82 9.97
CA ALA A 32 -3.78 -6.79 10.13
C ALA A 32 -4.96 -7.09 9.19
N ALA A 33 -6.19 -6.84 9.65
CA ALA A 33 -7.37 -7.02 8.81
C ALA A 33 -7.25 -6.12 7.57
N ALA A 34 -7.63 -6.66 6.42
CA ALA A 34 -7.69 -5.87 5.20
C ALA A 34 -8.72 -4.75 5.33
N PHE A 35 -8.44 -3.60 4.72
CA PHE A 35 -9.33 -2.45 4.69
C PHE A 35 -9.47 -1.92 3.25
N ALA A 36 -10.63 -1.35 2.93
CA ALA A 36 -10.83 -0.72 1.63
C ALA A 36 -9.92 0.51 1.50
N SER A 37 -9.08 0.58 0.46
CA SER A 37 -8.18 1.71 0.23
C SER A 37 -8.91 2.95 -0.28
N ALA A 38 -10.05 2.77 -0.96
CA ALA A 38 -10.74 3.85 -1.65
C ALA A 38 -11.09 5.06 -0.76
N PRO A 39 -11.63 4.89 0.47
CA PRO A 39 -11.92 6.01 1.37
C PRO A 39 -10.68 6.79 1.84
N TYR A 40 -9.48 6.22 1.73
CA TYR A 40 -8.23 6.84 2.18
C TYR A 40 -7.50 7.60 1.06
N PHE A 41 -7.94 7.45 -0.19
CA PHE A 41 -7.44 8.22 -1.33
C PHE A 41 -8.60 8.80 -2.15
N PRO A 42 -9.49 9.59 -1.53
CA PRO A 42 -10.66 10.10 -2.22
C PRO A 42 -10.23 11.09 -3.31
N LEU A 43 -10.83 10.98 -4.50
CA LEU A 43 -10.57 11.86 -5.64
C LEU A 43 -11.80 12.69 -6.06
N PRO A 44 -12.46 13.44 -5.14
CA PRO A 44 -13.53 14.35 -5.53
C PRO A 44 -12.94 15.54 -6.30
N ASP A 45 -13.65 15.99 -7.33
CA ASP A 45 -13.20 17.13 -8.12
C ASP A 45 -13.11 18.40 -7.25
N GLY A 46 -12.01 19.14 -7.42
CA GLY A 46 -11.71 20.34 -6.63
C GLY A 46 -11.13 20.06 -5.24
N ALA A 47 -10.95 18.80 -4.83
CA ALA A 47 -10.25 18.50 -3.60
C ALA A 47 -8.78 18.95 -3.68
N THR A 48 -8.28 19.52 -2.59
CA THR A 48 -6.93 20.08 -2.50
C THR A 48 -6.25 19.61 -1.23
N TRP A 49 -4.97 19.30 -1.33
CA TRP A 49 -4.09 19.00 -0.20
C TRP A 49 -2.77 19.73 -0.36
N THR A 50 -2.31 20.32 0.73
CA THR A 50 -1.01 20.99 0.82
C THR A 50 -0.15 20.26 1.84
N TYR A 51 1.06 19.91 1.45
CA TYR A 51 2.03 19.25 2.31
C TYR A 51 3.36 20.01 2.31
N ASN A 52 4.08 19.92 3.42
CA ASN A 52 5.45 20.41 3.48
C ASN A 52 6.36 19.42 2.76
N VAL A 53 7.21 19.95 1.90
CA VAL A 53 8.25 19.20 1.19
C VAL A 53 9.58 19.73 1.65
N SER A 54 10.49 18.83 1.99
CA SER A 54 11.86 19.19 2.30
C SER A 54 12.82 18.20 1.65
N ASP A 55 13.89 18.75 1.09
CA ASP A 55 15.03 17.98 0.59
C ASP A 55 16.13 17.82 1.66
N GLY A 56 15.85 18.19 2.91
CA GLY A 56 16.79 18.22 4.02
C GLY A 56 17.60 19.51 4.14
N THR A 57 17.53 20.41 3.15
CA THR A 57 18.20 21.72 3.16
C THR A 57 17.22 22.89 3.06
N THR A 58 16.18 22.74 2.26
CA THR A 58 15.13 23.72 2.03
C THR A 58 13.80 23.09 2.41
N SER A 59 12.87 23.91 2.93
CA SER A 59 11.48 23.51 3.17
C SER A 59 10.57 24.40 2.35
N SER A 60 9.66 23.78 1.61
CA SER A 60 8.63 24.43 0.80
C SER A 60 7.28 23.75 1.03
N THR A 61 6.23 24.30 0.41
CA THR A 61 4.91 23.68 0.40
C THR A 61 4.51 23.29 -1.00
N GLU A 62 4.09 22.05 -1.20
CA GLU A 62 3.46 21.60 -2.44
C GLU A 62 1.96 21.47 -2.24
N THR A 63 1.20 21.97 -3.20
CA THR A 63 -0.26 21.91 -3.24
C THR A 63 -0.67 21.12 -4.46
N ARG A 64 -1.51 20.12 -4.24
CA ARG A 64 -2.06 19.25 -5.27
C ARG A 64 -3.58 19.43 -5.30
N THR A 65 -4.15 19.44 -6.49
CA THR A 65 -5.60 19.59 -6.69
C THR A 65 -6.12 18.51 -7.62
N VAL A 66 -7.29 17.94 -7.31
CA VAL A 66 -8.04 17.09 -8.26
C VAL A 66 -8.68 18.00 -9.30
N ALA A 67 -8.04 18.11 -10.46
CA ALA A 67 -8.39 19.07 -11.51
C ALA A 67 -9.56 18.60 -12.40
N GLY A 68 -10.03 17.37 -12.22
CA GLY A 68 -11.15 16.81 -12.97
C GLY A 68 -10.90 15.38 -13.43
N THR A 69 -11.63 14.99 -14.47
CA THR A 69 -11.60 13.64 -15.04
C THR A 69 -11.34 13.69 -16.54
N ARG A 70 -10.57 12.76 -17.08
CA ARG A 70 -10.37 12.60 -18.54
C ARG A 70 -10.30 11.13 -18.94
N SER A 71 -10.47 10.86 -20.23
CA SER A 71 -10.04 9.57 -20.79
C SER A 71 -8.53 9.59 -21.01
N PHE A 72 -7.84 8.56 -20.52
CA PHE A 72 -6.40 8.34 -20.68
C PHE A 72 -6.07 6.86 -20.51
N ASN A 73 -5.15 6.32 -21.31
CA ASN A 73 -4.72 4.92 -21.24
C ASN A 73 -5.89 3.89 -21.18
N GLY A 74 -6.96 4.14 -21.94
CA GLY A 74 -8.15 3.28 -21.97
C GLY A 74 -9.06 3.33 -20.74
N ALA A 75 -8.81 4.24 -19.78
CA ALA A 75 -9.60 4.40 -18.56
C ALA A 75 -10.09 5.85 -18.37
N GLN A 76 -11.12 6.02 -17.54
CA GLN A 76 -11.48 7.33 -17.00
C GLN A 76 -10.64 7.60 -15.76
N VAL A 77 -9.68 8.53 -15.88
CA VAL A 77 -8.72 8.87 -14.83
C VAL A 77 -9.08 10.21 -14.19
N LYS A 78 -8.81 10.33 -12.90
CA LYS A 78 -8.76 11.59 -12.16
C LYS A 78 -7.40 12.24 -12.34
N ILE A 79 -7.40 13.55 -12.52
CA ILE A 79 -6.19 14.35 -12.73
C ILE A 79 -5.80 14.98 -11.41
N ILE A 80 -4.63 14.65 -10.87
CA ILE A 80 -4.03 15.37 -9.75
C ILE A 80 -2.97 16.32 -10.30
N ARG A 81 -3.19 17.63 -10.19
CA ARG A 81 -2.29 18.67 -10.71
C ARG A 81 -1.55 19.41 -9.59
N ASP A 82 -0.28 19.72 -9.77
CA ASP A 82 0.49 20.60 -8.86
C ASP A 82 0.54 22.07 -9.29
N GLN A 83 1.26 22.88 -8.51
CA GLN A 83 1.42 24.32 -8.77
C GLN A 83 2.26 24.63 -10.02
N ALA A 84 3.10 23.69 -10.47
CA ALA A 84 3.89 23.84 -11.69
C ALA A 84 3.09 23.40 -12.95
N GLY A 85 1.93 22.80 -12.75
CA GLY A 85 1.06 22.31 -13.82
C GLY A 85 1.32 20.86 -14.22
N ASN A 86 2.22 20.15 -13.53
CA ASN A 86 2.40 18.73 -13.78
C ASN A 86 1.15 17.96 -13.34
N GLU A 87 0.84 16.89 -14.05
CA GLU A 87 -0.35 16.08 -13.79
C GLU A 87 0.01 14.63 -13.57
N ASN A 88 -0.70 13.97 -12.65
CA ASN A 88 -0.71 12.52 -12.52
C ASN A 88 -2.12 12.00 -12.77
N TYR A 89 -2.21 10.86 -13.45
CA TYR A 89 -3.47 10.27 -13.88
C TYR A 89 -3.83 9.03 -13.06
N PHE A 90 -4.83 9.14 -12.19
CA PHE A 90 -5.19 8.10 -11.22
C PHE A 90 -6.55 7.47 -11.49
N THR A 91 -6.67 6.18 -11.20
CA THR A 91 -7.96 5.54 -10.88
C THR A 91 -7.96 5.13 -9.41
N ASN A 92 -9.14 5.17 -8.79
CA ASN A 92 -9.41 4.60 -7.47
C ASN A 92 -10.76 3.90 -7.55
N ASP A 93 -10.75 2.61 -7.88
CA ASP A 93 -11.92 1.81 -8.22
C ASP A 93 -11.81 0.37 -7.65
N ASP A 94 -12.63 -0.56 -8.14
CA ASP A 94 -12.65 -1.96 -7.69
C ASP A 94 -11.32 -2.72 -7.91
N ALA A 95 -10.38 -2.18 -8.69
CA ALA A 95 -9.04 -2.73 -8.83
C ALA A 95 -8.00 -2.02 -7.93
N GLY A 96 -8.43 -1.08 -7.10
CA GLY A 96 -7.58 -0.30 -6.20
C GLY A 96 -7.12 1.03 -6.80
N VAL A 97 -6.10 1.61 -6.16
CA VAL A 97 -5.49 2.87 -6.59
C VAL A 97 -4.38 2.57 -7.59
N ARG A 98 -4.44 3.15 -8.78
CA ARG A 98 -3.47 2.92 -9.87
C ARG A 98 -3.11 4.22 -10.57
N VAL A 99 -1.87 4.34 -11.00
CA VAL A 99 -1.34 5.46 -11.79
C VAL A 99 -1.21 5.02 -13.24
N HIS A 100 -1.83 5.75 -14.16
CA HIS A 100 -1.85 5.42 -15.57
C HIS A 100 -0.76 6.15 -16.35
N GLY A 101 -0.19 7.21 -15.80
CA GLY A 101 0.82 8.04 -16.44
C GLY A 101 0.91 9.42 -15.79
N ALA A 102 1.70 10.29 -16.41
CA ALA A 102 1.93 11.65 -15.96
C ALA A 102 2.14 12.62 -17.13
N LEU A 103 1.89 13.91 -16.90
CA LEU A 103 2.32 15.02 -17.74
C LEU A 103 3.36 15.82 -16.98
N PHE A 104 4.52 16.01 -17.57
CA PHE A 104 5.57 16.88 -17.07
C PHE A 104 5.60 18.16 -17.90
N VAL A 105 5.42 19.29 -17.23
CA VAL A 105 5.45 20.60 -17.86
C VAL A 105 6.89 21.07 -17.90
N ASP A 106 7.45 21.20 -19.11
CA ASP A 106 8.76 21.80 -19.34
C ASP A 106 8.59 23.01 -20.28
N PRO A 107 8.75 24.26 -19.76
CA PRO A 107 8.57 25.46 -20.55
C PRO A 107 9.68 25.71 -21.58
N VAL A 108 10.78 24.97 -21.52
CA VAL A 108 11.96 25.13 -22.39
C VAL A 108 11.93 24.10 -23.52
N ASN A 109 11.73 22.83 -23.17
CA ASN A 109 11.83 21.72 -24.13
C ASN A 109 10.47 21.22 -24.64
N GLY A 110 9.38 21.72 -24.06
CA GLY A 110 8.02 21.26 -24.34
C GLY A 110 7.61 20.13 -23.40
N ASN A 111 6.30 20.00 -23.19
CA ASN A 111 5.77 19.04 -22.23
C ASN A 111 6.00 17.59 -22.66
N GLU A 112 6.27 16.73 -21.69
CA GLU A 112 6.42 15.29 -21.84
C GLU A 112 5.20 14.56 -21.24
N THR A 113 4.74 13.48 -21.86
CA THR A 113 3.65 12.66 -21.32
C THR A 113 4.07 11.20 -21.29
N ASP A 114 4.10 10.63 -20.10
CA ASP A 114 4.34 9.22 -19.86
C ASP A 114 3.03 8.46 -19.83
N THR A 115 3.00 7.27 -20.41
CA THR A 115 1.87 6.33 -20.32
C THR A 115 2.35 4.99 -19.76
N TYR A 116 1.91 4.64 -18.55
CA TYR A 116 2.32 3.41 -17.90
C TYR A 116 1.48 2.22 -18.36
N SER A 117 2.13 1.23 -18.96
CA SER A 117 1.48 -0.01 -19.41
C SER A 117 2.17 -1.26 -18.80
N PRO A 118 1.49 -2.04 -17.93
CA PRO A 118 0.17 -1.74 -17.37
C PRO A 118 0.22 -0.53 -16.41
N PRO A 119 -0.94 0.05 -16.02
CA PRO A 119 -1.00 1.06 -14.98
C PRO A 119 -0.34 0.57 -13.68
N VAL A 120 0.48 1.42 -13.06
CA VAL A 120 1.25 1.07 -11.87
C VAL A 120 0.32 1.07 -10.65
N PRO A 121 0.21 -0.03 -9.89
CA PRO A 121 -0.60 -0.06 -8.68
C PRO A 121 0.09 0.70 -7.54
N PHE A 122 -0.69 1.56 -6.88
CA PHE A 122 -0.28 2.31 -5.70
C PHE A 122 -0.82 1.67 -4.42
N ALA A 123 -2.07 1.19 -4.45
CA ALA A 123 -2.69 0.44 -3.36
C ALA A 123 -3.70 -0.58 -3.90
N SER A 124 -3.74 -1.78 -3.33
CA SER A 124 -4.79 -2.76 -3.62
C SER A 124 -6.16 -2.25 -3.14
N ARG A 125 -7.24 -2.72 -3.76
CA ARG A 125 -8.61 -2.45 -3.28
C ARG A 125 -8.76 -2.77 -1.80
N ASP A 126 -8.39 -3.99 -1.41
CA ASP A 126 -8.35 -4.45 -0.02
C ASP A 126 -6.90 -4.47 0.44
N SER A 127 -6.49 -3.41 1.12
CA SER A 127 -5.11 -3.18 1.56
C SER A 127 -4.87 -3.73 2.96
N ILE A 128 -3.65 -4.22 3.19
CA ILE A 128 -3.19 -4.71 4.50
C ILE A 128 -1.97 -3.88 4.90
N ILE A 129 -1.96 -3.38 6.14
CA ILE A 129 -0.82 -2.60 6.63
C ILE A 129 0.42 -3.50 6.68
N GLY A 130 1.53 -3.01 6.14
CA GLY A 130 2.83 -3.70 6.16
C GLY A 130 3.04 -4.70 5.02
N THR A 131 2.09 -4.85 4.09
CA THR A 131 2.28 -5.67 2.89
C THR A 131 2.78 -4.83 1.71
N GLN A 132 3.66 -5.41 0.89
CA GLN A 132 4.07 -4.81 -0.37
C GLN A 132 2.98 -5.00 -1.44
N VAL A 133 2.75 -3.97 -2.23
CA VAL A 133 1.91 -4.04 -3.43
C VAL A 133 2.86 -4.13 -4.63
N PRO A 134 2.99 -5.29 -5.29
CA PRO A 134 3.86 -5.43 -6.45
C PRO A 134 3.28 -4.65 -7.63
N GLY A 135 4.14 -3.95 -8.35
CA GLY A 135 3.77 -3.18 -9.54
C GLY A 135 4.77 -3.39 -10.67
N SER A 136 4.27 -3.31 -11.89
CA SER A 136 5.06 -3.21 -13.12
C SER A 136 4.43 -2.13 -14.00
N GLY A 137 5.24 -1.53 -14.86
CA GLY A 137 4.83 -0.51 -15.81
C GLY A 137 6.07 0.11 -16.44
N SER A 138 6.02 0.32 -17.76
CA SER A 138 7.01 1.11 -18.50
C SER A 138 6.34 2.36 -19.03
N ALA A 139 7.08 3.47 -19.04
CA ALA A 139 6.73 4.72 -19.69
C ALA A 139 7.06 4.67 -21.19
#